data_AF-A0A6L7FWZ9-F1
#
_entry.id   AF-A0A6L7FWZ9-F1
#
_cell.length_a   1.000
_cell.length_b   1.000
_cell.length_c   1.000
_cell.angle_alpha   90.00
_cell.angle_beta   90.00
_cell.angle_gamma   90.00
#
_symmetry.space_group_name_H-M   'P 1'
#
loop_
_entity.id
_entity.type
_entity.pdbx_description
1 polymer ?
#
loop_
_entity_poly.entity_id
_entity_poly.type
_entity_poly.pdbx_seq_one_letter_code
_entity_poly.pdbx_strand_id
1 'polypeptide(L)'
;MIDHTLSNDAACGSTRWVAQFMGMSCDRFRGRRRNLEAEGFPRPDPVLKLYIKADVQAWLARRRRILDADPTSLGLERPSINLDAL
;
A
#
# COMPACT_ATOMS: atom_id res chain seq x y z
N MET A 1 -14.71 -17.37 6.98
CA MET A 1 -15.48 -16.12 6.76
C MET A 1 -14.87 -15.40 5.56
N ILE A 2 -15.68 -15.09 4.55
CA ILE A 2 -15.25 -14.37 3.35
C ILE A 2 -15.24 -12.87 3.69
N ASP A 3 -14.13 -12.19 3.44
CA ASP A 3 -14.01 -10.75 3.68
C ASP A 3 -14.56 -9.97 2.48
N HIS A 4 -15.83 -9.56 2.57
CA HIS A 4 -16.51 -8.81 1.51
C HIS A 4 -15.91 -7.42 1.26
N THR A 5 -15.09 -6.90 2.16
CA THR A 5 -14.41 -5.59 1.99
C THR A 5 -13.28 -5.64 0.96
N LEU A 6 -12.84 -6.85 0.58
CA LEU A 6 -11.87 -7.06 -0.49
C LEU A 6 -12.47 -6.83 -1.88
N SER A 7 -13.80 -6.87 -2.02
CA SER A 7 -14.47 -6.58 -3.30
C SER A 7 -14.25 -5.13 -3.72
N ASN A 8 -14.09 -4.89 -5.02
CA ASN A 8 -13.80 -3.55 -5.54
C ASN A 8 -14.95 -2.56 -5.28
N ASP A 9 -16.19 -3.06 -5.30
CA ASP A 9 -17.41 -2.25 -5.12
C ASP A 9 -17.63 -1.77 -3.67
N ALA A 10 -16.92 -2.36 -2.70
CA ALA A 10 -17.03 -1.96 -1.31
C ALA A 10 -16.32 -0.62 -1.06
N ALA A 11 -17.06 0.39 -0.60
CA ALA A 11 -16.50 1.71 -0.26
C ALA A 11 -15.53 1.67 0.95
N CYS A 12 -15.70 0.68 1.83
CA CYS A 12 -14.90 0.48 3.02
C CYS A 12 -14.01 -0.76 2.90
N GLY A 13 -12.80 -0.70 3.46
CA GLY A 13 -11.79 -1.75 3.48
C GLY A 13 -11.46 -2.19 4.91
N SER A 14 -11.31 -3.50 5.13
CA SER A 14 -10.80 -4.03 6.39
C SER A 14 -9.30 -3.77 6.57
N THR A 15 -8.79 -4.04 7.77
CA THR A 15 -7.33 -4.04 8.02
C THR A 15 -6.58 -4.97 7.05
N ARG A 16 -7.21 -6.08 6.65
CA ARG A 16 -6.63 -7.03 5.69
C ARG A 16 -6.54 -6.42 4.30
N TRP A 17 -7.59 -5.72 3.86
CA TRP A 17 -7.58 -4.98 2.61
C TRP A 17 -6.47 -3.93 2.60
N VAL A 18 -6.35 -3.11 3.66
CA VAL A 18 -5.30 -2.06 3.74
C VAL A 18 -3.90 -2.68 3.70
N ALA A 19 -3.66 -3.75 4.45
CA ALA A 19 -2.36 -4.42 4.47
C ALA A 19 -1.99 -4.96 3.08
N GLN A 20 -2.93 -5.62 2.39
CA GLN A 20 -2.74 -6.08 1.00
C GLN A 20 -2.50 -4.92 0.04
N PHE A 21 -3.28 -3.85 0.14
CA PHE A 21 -3.15 -2.66 -0.70
C PHE A 21 -1.80 -1.96 -0.52
N MET A 22 -1.24 -2.00 0.69
CA MET A 22 0.11 -1.49 0.99
C MET A 22 1.25 -2.49 0.72
N GLY A 23 0.95 -3.69 0.22
CA GLY A 23 1.95 -4.72 -0.06
C GLY A 23 2.66 -5.27 1.19
N MET A 24 1.97 -5.33 2.34
CA MET A 24 2.53 -5.86 3.58
C MET A 24 1.62 -6.86 4.30
N SER A 25 2.19 -7.63 5.22
CA SER A 25 1.41 -8.54 6.07
C SER A 25 0.55 -7.76 7.08
N CYS A 26 -0.55 -8.38 7.54
CA CYS A 26 -1.45 -7.78 8.53
C CYS A 26 -0.72 -7.45 9.84
N ASP A 27 0.17 -8.32 10.30
CA ASP A 27 0.94 -8.09 11.54
C ASP A 27 1.92 -6.93 11.39
N ARG A 28 2.59 -6.82 10.23
CA ARG A 28 3.45 -5.66 9.93
C ARG A 28 2.64 -4.37 9.89
N PHE A 29 1.45 -4.39 9.28
CA PHE A 29 0.56 -3.22 9.26
C PHE A 29 0.13 -2.83 10.67
N ARG A 30 -0.28 -3.79 11.52
CA ARG A 30 -0.67 -3.53 12.91
C ARG A 30 0.45 -2.88 13.72
N GLY A 31 1.68 -3.37 13.58
CA GLY A 31 2.86 -2.81 14.25
C GLY A 31 3.20 -1.40 13.77
N ARG A 32 3.06 -1.13 12.47
CA ARG A 32 3.33 0.20 11.88
C ARG A 32 2.16 1.16 11.97
N ARG A 33 0.95 0.70 12.29
CA ARG A 33 -0.28 1.49 12.28
C ARG A 33 -0.14 2.79 13.06
N ARG A 34 0.43 2.73 14.26
CA ARG A 34 0.64 3.92 15.11
C ARG A 34 1.53 4.97 14.43
N ASN A 35 2.58 4.53 13.75
CA ASN A 35 3.49 5.41 13.03
C ASN A 35 2.81 5.99 11.77
N LEU A 36 2.05 5.16 11.04
CA LEU A 36 1.28 5.59 9.88
C LEU A 36 0.24 6.65 10.27
N GLU A 37 -0.52 6.43 11.35
CA GLU A 37 -1.49 7.40 11.87
C GLU A 37 -0.82 8.73 12.29
N ALA A 38 0.42 8.68 12.80
CA ALA A 38 1.22 9.88 13.10
C ALA A 38 1.69 10.61 11.81
N GLU A 39 1.95 9.87 10.73
CA GLU A 39 2.23 10.40 9.39
C GLU A 39 0.96 10.89 8.65
N GLY A 40 -0.21 10.86 9.31
CA GLY A 40 -1.48 11.33 8.75
C GLY A 40 -2.26 10.26 7.98
N PHE A 41 -1.96 8.98 8.18
CA PHE A 41 -2.78 7.88 7.65
C PHE A 41 -4.19 7.94 8.24
N PRO A 42 -5.25 7.72 7.42
CA PRO A 42 -6.63 7.75 7.91
C PRO A 42 -6.87 6.71 9.00
N ARG A 43 -7.61 7.13 10.04
CA ARG A 43 -8.07 6.24 11.10
C ARG A 43 -9.27 5.43 10.62
N PRO A 44 -9.49 4.22 11.16
CA PRO A 44 -10.70 3.48 10.89
C PRO A 44 -11.92 4.25 11.41
N ASP A 45 -13.01 4.20 10.66
CA ASP A 45 -14.29 4.80 11.00
C ASP A 45 -14.75 4.31 12.39
N PRO A 46 -15.17 5.20 13.30
CA PRO A 46 -15.50 4.82 14.67
C PRO A 46 -16.74 3.92 14.76
N VAL A 47 -17.65 4.00 13.79
CA VAL A 47 -18.90 3.23 13.71
C VAL A 47 -18.66 1.90 13.01
N LEU A 48 -18.06 1.92 11.82
CA LEU A 48 -17.86 0.72 11.00
C LEU A 48 -16.62 -0.09 11.41
N LYS A 49 -15.67 0.53 12.13
CA LYS A 49 -14.33 -0.03 12.41
C LYS A 49 -13.56 -0.44 11.14
N LEU A 50 -13.88 0.18 10.01
CA LEU A 50 -13.28 -0.04 8.69
C LEU A 50 -12.62 1.23 8.17
N TYR A 51 -11.70 1.09 7.22
CA TYR A 51 -11.07 2.21 6.55
C TYR A 51 -11.86 2.62 5.32
N ILE A 52 -12.02 3.92 5.07
CA ILE A 52 -12.60 4.39 3.81
C ILE A 52 -11.54 4.23 2.72
N LYS A 53 -11.84 3.46 1.66
CA LYS A 53 -10.85 3.16 0.62
C LYS A 53 -10.37 4.41 -0.10
N ALA A 54 -11.26 5.36 -0.33
CA ALA A 54 -10.95 6.64 -0.97
C ALA A 54 -9.90 7.44 -0.18
N ASP A 55 -10.00 7.48 1.16
CA ASP A 55 -9.02 8.18 1.99
C ASP A 55 -7.66 7.50 1.99
N VAL A 56 -7.63 6.16 2.03
CA VAL A 56 -6.39 5.37 1.95
C VAL A 56 -5.69 5.60 0.62
N GLN A 57 -6.45 5.61 -0.48
CA GLN A 57 -5.94 5.92 -1.82
C GLN A 57 -5.45 7.36 -1.92
N ALA A 58 -6.20 8.33 -1.39
CA ALA A 58 -5.82 9.74 -1.38
C ALA A 58 -4.54 9.97 -0.57
N TRP A 59 -4.38 9.30 0.57
CA TRP A 59 -3.16 9.35 1.38
C TRP A 59 -1.96 8.78 0.63
N LEU A 60 -2.12 7.63 -0.04
CA LEU A 60 -1.05 7.04 -0.85
C LEU A 60 -0.68 7.93 -2.05
N ALA A 61 -1.67 8.52 -2.71
CA ALA A 61 -1.46 9.48 -3.79
C ALA A 61 -0.74 10.76 -3.31
N ARG A 62 -1.03 11.24 -2.10
CA ARG A 62 -0.30 12.34 -1.47
C ARG A 62 1.15 11.97 -1.18
N ARG A 63 1.44 10.74 -0.71
CA ARG A 63 2.82 10.27 -0.53
C ARG A 63 3.59 10.17 -1.86
N ARG A 64 2.91 9.77 -2.94
CA ARG A 64 3.48 9.75 -4.29
C ARG A 64 3.78 11.15 -4.86
N ARG A 65 3.23 12.22 -4.26
CA ARG A 65 3.53 13.62 -4.64
C ARG A 65 4.78 14.19 -4.00
N ILE A 66 5.44 13.48 -3.09
CA ILE A 66 6.87 13.71 -2.88
C ILE A 66 7.49 13.19 -4.18
N LEU A 67 7.87 14.13 -5.04
CA LEU A 67 8.52 13.92 -6.33
C LEU A 67 9.41 12.68 -6.24
N ASP A 68 9.29 11.79 -7.22
CA ASP A 68 10.35 10.85 -7.55
C ASP A 68 11.65 11.66 -7.64
N ALA A 69 12.41 11.70 -6.55
CA ALA A 69 13.83 11.98 -6.61
C ALA A 69 14.40 10.77 -7.33
N ASP A 70 14.42 10.89 -8.66
CA ASP A 70 15.10 10.03 -9.61
C ASP A 70 14.51 8.62 -9.79
N PRO A 71 14.16 8.19 -11.03
CA PRO A 71 13.85 6.79 -11.34
C PRO A 71 15.05 5.83 -11.23
N THR A 72 16.07 6.15 -10.42
CA THR A 72 17.27 5.35 -10.24
C THR A 72 17.14 4.46 -8.99
N SER A 73 16.18 3.52 -8.97
CA SER A 73 16.14 2.39 -8.02
C SER A 73 15.10 1.31 -8.41
N LEU A 74 15.13 0.86 -9.65
CA LEU A 74 14.79 -0.53 -9.97
C LEU A 74 15.98 -1.15 -10.71
N GLY A 75 17.08 -1.29 -9.96
CA GLY A 75 18.15 -2.22 -10.30
C GLY A 75 17.63 -3.65 -10.19
N LEU A 76 16.91 -4.10 -11.22
CA LEU A 76 16.88 -5.50 -11.61
C LEU A 76 17.81 -5.63 -12.82
N GLU A 77 19.11 -5.53 -12.55
CA GLU A 77 20.15 -5.92 -13.50
C GLU A 77 19.88 -7.38 -13.92
N ARG A 78 19.48 -7.57 -15.17
CA ARG A 78 19.76 -8.82 -15.88
C ARG A 78 20.85 -8.48 -16.89
N PRO A 79 22.12 -8.81 -16.65
CA PRO A 79 23.11 -8.73 -17.70
C PRO A 79 22.72 -9.75 -18.78
N SER A 80 22.23 -9.26 -19.91
CA SER A 80 22.17 -10.03 -21.15
C SER A 80 23.61 -10.24 -21.61
N ILE A 81 24.17 -11.40 -21.29
CA ILE A 81 25.47 -11.83 -21.81
C ILE A 81 25.25 -12.09 -23.31
N ASN A 82 25.77 -11.20 -24.17
CA ASN A 82 25.80 -11.43 -25.62
C ASN A 82 26.88 -12.48 -25.91
N LEU A 83 26.44 -13.66 -26.35
CA LEU A 83 27.26 -14.83 -26.61
C LEU A 83 27.75 -14.90 -28.08
N ASP A 84 27.95 -13.76 -28.74
CA ASP A 84 28.25 -13.69 -30.19
C ASP A 84 29.68 -13.22 -30.49
N ALA A 85 30.65 -13.52 -29.62
CA ALA A 85 32.06 -13.26 -29.90
C ALA A 85 32.95 -14.40 -29.39
N LEU A 86 32.98 -15.51 -30.13
CA LEU A 86 34.04 -16.53 -30.09
C LEU A 86 34.32 -17.04 -31.51
#